data_AF-A0A2I1EER6-F1
#
_entry.id   AF-A0A2I1EER6-F1
#
_cell.length_a   1.000
_cell.length_b   1.000
_cell.length_c   1.000
_cell.angle_alpha   90.00
_cell.angle_beta   90.00
_cell.angle_gamma   90.00
#
_symmetry.space_group_name_H-M   'P 1'
#
loop_
_entity.id
_entity.type
_entity.pdbx_description
1 polymer ?
#
loop_
_entity_poly.entity_id
_entity_poly.type
_entity_poly.pdbx_seq_one_letter_code
_entity_poly.pdbx_strand_id
1 'polypeptide(L)'
;MSENTELSKEQLFVKEYLLEYYRGFAGLELEYLRDFYEAEEKNEQISLAEQEKLHLEEEKLANLPPGRFFQSYYSERCTEKRHYNMFRASIFTIKLGGNNIKSILEKIFRENLSKGAAKKDTATTIGPIRGPVLMRDGKEIPIGWEEEKKLLIELKDVRIHELEEEVELFKRYNNNAKEKIESLKKEIKIAEERIILLENNARKFSESEKKITSEIATSSKQKSKTKSHDQHQKSKKKKSSTQEINKGKIYRNSGSNNFR
;
A
#
# COMPACT_ATOMS: atom_id res chain seq x y z
N MET A 1 -41.80 -30.86 -20.18
CA MET A 1 -41.00 -32.01 -20.63
C MET A 1 -39.60 -31.79 -20.10
N SER A 2 -39.17 -32.51 -19.06
CA SER A 2 -37.76 -32.47 -18.65
C SER A 2 -37.02 -33.53 -19.45
N GLU A 3 -36.12 -33.10 -20.32
CA GLU A 3 -35.15 -34.00 -20.93
C GLU A 3 -34.29 -34.59 -19.81
N ASN A 4 -34.54 -35.85 -19.45
CA ASN A 4 -33.61 -36.63 -18.66
C ASN A 4 -32.46 -37.02 -19.59
N THR A 5 -31.52 -36.10 -19.77
CA THR A 5 -30.26 -36.39 -20.46
C THR A 5 -29.44 -37.29 -19.55
N GLU A 6 -29.37 -38.60 -19.87
CA GLU A 6 -28.51 -39.53 -19.15
C GLU A 6 -27.04 -39.07 -19.24
N LEU A 7 -26.43 -38.85 -18.08
CA LEU A 7 -25.02 -38.47 -17.98
C LEU A 7 -24.13 -39.66 -18.37
N SER A 8 -23.08 -39.40 -19.14
CA SER A 8 -22.06 -40.41 -19.45
C SER A 8 -21.30 -40.84 -18.19
N LYS A 9 -20.64 -42.01 -18.25
CA LYS A 9 -19.78 -42.49 -17.14
C LYS A 9 -18.69 -41.49 -16.77
N GLU A 10 -18.13 -40.80 -17.77
CA GLU A 10 -17.14 -39.75 -17.56
C GLU A 10 -17.76 -38.54 -16.85
N GLN A 11 -18.95 -38.11 -17.27
CA GLN A 11 -19.64 -37.00 -16.63
C GLN A 11 -20.04 -37.32 -15.18
N LEU A 12 -20.46 -38.55 -14.90
CA LEU A 12 -20.74 -39.00 -13.53
C LEU A 12 -19.48 -39.01 -12.66
N PHE A 13 -18.36 -39.48 -13.19
CA PHE A 13 -17.07 -39.46 -12.49
C PHE A 13 -16.61 -38.04 -12.16
N VAL A 14 -16.63 -37.13 -13.14
CA VAL A 14 -16.23 -35.72 -12.94
C VAL A 14 -17.18 -34.99 -11.99
N LYS A 15 -18.47 -35.29 -12.05
CA LYS A 15 -19.50 -34.68 -11.19
C LYS A 15 -19.21 -34.90 -9.70
N GLU A 16 -18.74 -36.08 -9.30
CA GLU A 16 -18.42 -36.37 -7.89
C GLU A 16 -17.32 -35.46 -7.36
N TYR A 17 -16.24 -35.27 -8.11
CA TYR A 17 -15.14 -34.40 -7.73
C TYR A 17 -15.49 -32.92 -7.80
N LEU A 18 -16.31 -32.49 -8.77
CA LEU A 18 -16.82 -31.12 -8.80
C LEU A 18 -17.71 -30.82 -7.58
N LEU A 19 -18.55 -31.77 -7.16
CA LEU A 19 -19.34 -31.61 -5.94
C LEU A 19 -18.46 -31.52 -4.69
N GLU A 20 -17.38 -32.29 -4.63
CA GLU A 20 -16.37 -32.19 -3.56
C GLU A 20 -15.69 -30.81 -3.55
N TYR A 21 -15.33 -30.28 -4.73
CA TYR A 21 -14.77 -28.93 -4.86
C TYR A 21 -15.69 -27.86 -4.29
N TYR A 22 -16.98 -27.85 -4.68
CA TYR A 22 -17.93 -26.87 -4.16
C TYR A 22 -18.23 -27.05 -2.67
N ARG A 23 -18.26 -28.28 -2.18
CA ARG A 23 -18.41 -28.57 -0.73
C ARG A 23 -17.22 -28.07 0.09
N GLY A 24 -16.04 -27.99 -0.49
CA GLY A 24 -14.86 -27.40 0.13
C GLY A 24 -14.97 -25.90 0.43
N PHE A 25 -16.05 -25.23 0.03
CA PHE A 25 -16.37 -23.86 0.41
C PHE A 25 -17.49 -23.77 1.46
N ALA A 26 -17.88 -24.89 2.09
CA ALA A 26 -18.80 -24.84 3.21
C ALA A 26 -18.25 -23.92 4.30
N GLY A 27 -19.10 -23.04 4.83
CA GLY A 27 -18.69 -22.04 5.82
C GLY A 27 -18.01 -20.79 5.25
N LEU A 28 -17.88 -20.64 3.92
CA LEU A 28 -17.10 -19.55 3.30
C LEU A 28 -17.35 -18.17 3.90
N GLU A 29 -18.60 -17.73 3.95
CA GLU A 29 -18.94 -16.39 4.43
C GLU A 29 -18.62 -16.19 5.91
N LEU A 30 -18.93 -17.18 6.75
CA LEU A 30 -18.88 -17.06 8.21
C LEU A 30 -17.52 -17.43 8.81
N GLU A 31 -16.87 -18.46 8.27
CA GLU A 31 -15.62 -19.01 8.80
C GLU A 31 -14.38 -18.40 8.15
N TYR A 32 -14.46 -17.96 6.89
CA TYR A 32 -13.30 -17.46 6.15
C TYR A 32 -13.38 -15.99 5.77
N LEU A 33 -14.57 -15.47 5.43
CA LEU A 33 -14.71 -14.08 4.95
C LEU A 33 -15.09 -13.08 6.06
N ARG A 34 -15.60 -13.57 7.19
CA ARG A 34 -16.05 -12.71 8.30
C ARG A 34 -14.99 -11.73 8.77
N ASP A 35 -13.76 -12.19 8.97
CA ASP A 35 -12.67 -11.32 9.43
C ASP A 35 -12.35 -10.20 8.43
N PHE A 36 -12.52 -10.46 7.12
CA PHE A 36 -12.35 -9.45 6.09
C PHE A 36 -13.45 -8.39 6.15
N TYR A 37 -14.69 -8.78 6.43
CA TYR A 37 -15.81 -7.84 6.61
C TYR A 37 -15.62 -6.98 7.85
N GLU A 38 -15.26 -7.59 8.98
CA GLU A 38 -15.02 -6.86 10.23
C GLU A 38 -13.84 -5.90 10.10
N ALA A 39 -12.78 -6.26 9.38
CA ALA A 39 -11.67 -5.37 9.08
C ALA A 39 -12.08 -4.22 8.17
N GLU A 40 -12.89 -4.45 7.15
CA GLU A 40 -13.40 -3.39 6.26
C GLU A 40 -14.27 -2.39 7.03
N GLU A 41 -15.18 -2.86 7.90
CA GLU A 41 -16.01 -2.00 8.74
C GLU A 41 -15.17 -1.10 9.68
N LYS A 42 -14.05 -1.63 10.18
CA LYS A 42 -13.12 -0.91 11.06
C LYS A 42 -12.10 -0.06 10.29
N ASN A 43 -12.12 -0.07 8.95
CA ASN A 43 -11.07 0.50 8.09
C ASN A 43 -9.65 -0.01 8.44
N GLU A 44 -9.56 -1.26 8.88
CA GLU A 44 -8.31 -1.95 9.19
C GLU A 44 -7.85 -2.79 8.00
N GLN A 45 -6.54 -3.00 7.88
CA GLN A 45 -5.98 -3.88 6.85
C GLN A 45 -5.70 -5.25 7.43
N ILE A 46 -6.42 -6.25 6.95
CA ILE A 46 -6.18 -7.63 7.36
C ILE A 46 -4.95 -8.20 6.65
N SER A 47 -4.15 -8.99 7.38
CA SER A 47 -3.01 -9.70 6.81
C SER A 47 -3.45 -10.94 6.04
N LEU A 48 -3.28 -10.93 4.72
CA LEU A 48 -3.57 -12.10 3.89
C LEU A 48 -2.70 -13.31 4.29
N ALA A 49 -1.44 -13.07 4.68
CA ALA A 49 -0.53 -14.13 5.09
C ALA A 49 -0.99 -14.85 6.37
N GLU A 50 -1.59 -14.12 7.30
CA GLU A 50 -2.09 -14.70 8.56
C GLU A 50 -3.35 -15.53 8.31
N GLN A 51 -4.26 -15.00 7.50
CA GLN A 51 -5.48 -15.70 7.10
C GLN A 51 -5.17 -17.00 6.35
N GLU A 52 -4.22 -16.96 5.43
CA GLU A 52 -3.76 -18.17 4.72
C GLU A 52 -3.14 -19.19 5.67
N LYS A 53 -2.33 -18.78 6.65
CA LYS A 53 -1.76 -19.70 7.64
C LYS A 53 -2.79 -20.31 8.59
N LEU A 54 -3.85 -19.57 8.89
CA LEU A 54 -4.89 -20.00 9.82
C LEU A 54 -5.82 -21.05 9.19
N HIS A 55 -6.14 -20.88 7.91
CA HIS A 55 -7.20 -21.64 7.26
C HIS A 55 -6.73 -22.57 6.13
N LEU A 56 -5.57 -22.33 5.54
CA LEU A 56 -5.04 -23.15 4.45
C LEU A 56 -3.96 -24.09 4.96
N GLU A 57 -3.88 -25.28 4.38
CA GLU A 57 -2.76 -26.18 4.64
C GLU A 57 -1.45 -25.52 4.19
N GLU A 58 -0.40 -25.69 4.98
CA GLU A 58 0.90 -25.12 4.67
C GLU A 58 1.45 -25.72 3.37
N GLU A 59 1.30 -24.98 2.28
CA GLU A 59 1.72 -25.42 0.98
C GLU A 59 3.23 -25.17 0.82
N LYS A 60 4.00 -26.24 0.67
CA LYS A 60 5.41 -26.16 0.26
C LYS A 60 5.54 -25.93 -1.25
N LEU A 61 4.65 -25.15 -1.84
CA LEU A 61 4.86 -24.67 -3.20
C LEU A 61 5.88 -23.55 -3.13
N ALA A 62 7.12 -23.83 -3.57
CA ALA A 62 8.26 -22.91 -3.49
C ALA A 62 7.97 -21.50 -4.05
N ASN A 63 6.93 -21.35 -4.89
CA ASN A 63 6.63 -20.13 -5.63
C ASN A 63 5.44 -19.31 -5.09
N LEU A 64 4.66 -19.80 -4.11
CA LEU A 64 3.46 -19.08 -3.63
C LEU A 64 3.30 -19.10 -2.08
N PRO A 65 4.25 -18.52 -1.33
CA PRO A 65 4.19 -18.54 0.13
C PRO A 65 3.05 -17.65 0.67
N PRO A 66 2.72 -17.76 1.97
CA PRO A 66 1.65 -17.00 2.58
C PRO A 66 1.71 -15.50 2.30
N GLY A 67 0.58 -14.92 1.88
CA GLY A 67 0.41 -13.50 1.53
C GLY A 67 0.95 -13.10 0.17
N ARG A 68 1.55 -14.01 -0.60
CA ARG A 68 2.00 -13.75 -1.97
C ARG A 68 0.97 -14.20 -3.00
N PHE A 69 0.79 -13.42 -4.04
CA PHE A 69 -0.08 -13.74 -5.17
C PHE A 69 0.52 -13.14 -6.44
N PHE A 70 0.06 -13.61 -7.60
CA PHE A 70 0.58 -13.12 -8.88
C PHE A 70 0.25 -11.64 -9.08
N GLN A 71 1.24 -10.87 -9.51
CA GLN A 71 1.06 -9.44 -9.79
C GLN A 71 0.04 -9.20 -10.90
N SER A 72 -0.20 -10.17 -11.79
CA SER A 72 -1.25 -10.10 -12.81
C SER A 72 -2.67 -9.99 -12.24
N TYR A 73 -2.90 -10.38 -10.98
CA TYR A 73 -4.18 -10.16 -10.28
C TYR A 73 -4.37 -8.69 -9.87
N TYR A 74 -3.28 -7.91 -9.90
CA TYR A 74 -3.22 -6.53 -9.49
C TYR A 74 -3.20 -5.62 -10.71
N SER A 75 -4.18 -4.73 -10.83
CA SER A 75 -4.18 -3.68 -11.86
C SER A 75 -3.90 -2.32 -11.23
N GLU A 76 -2.94 -1.58 -11.79
CA GLU A 76 -2.67 -0.19 -11.40
C GLU A 76 -3.84 0.76 -11.71
N ARG A 77 -4.75 0.35 -12.61
CA ARG A 77 -5.93 1.14 -12.98
C ARG A 77 -6.99 1.23 -11.88
N CYS A 78 -6.84 0.48 -10.78
CA CYS A 78 -7.84 0.40 -9.71
C CYS A 78 -7.39 1.05 -8.39
N THR A 79 -6.27 1.79 -8.37
CA THR A 79 -5.64 2.30 -7.14
C THR A 79 -6.53 3.22 -6.29
N GLU A 80 -7.32 4.09 -6.90
CA GLU A 80 -8.11 5.11 -6.17
C GLU A 80 -9.41 4.57 -5.53
N LYS A 81 -9.85 3.36 -5.90
CA LYS A 81 -11.14 2.78 -5.45
C LYS A 81 -11.01 1.35 -4.90
N ARG A 82 -9.80 0.87 -4.64
CA ARG A 82 -9.61 -0.52 -4.24
C ARG A 82 -10.04 -0.73 -2.79
N HIS A 83 -11.12 -1.48 -2.62
CA HIS A 83 -11.48 -2.12 -1.36
C HIS A 83 -10.43 -3.18 -1.04
N TYR A 84 -9.50 -2.84 -0.15
CA TYR A 84 -8.31 -3.64 0.10
C TYR A 84 -8.66 -5.01 0.68
N ASN A 85 -9.54 -5.07 1.68
CA ASN A 85 -9.91 -6.33 2.30
C ASN A 85 -10.75 -7.19 1.35
N MET A 86 -11.63 -6.57 0.54
CA MET A 86 -12.37 -7.30 -0.49
C MET A 86 -11.47 -7.93 -1.56
N PHE A 87 -10.43 -7.20 -1.99
CA PHE A 87 -9.45 -7.75 -2.90
C PHE A 87 -8.70 -8.92 -2.27
N ARG A 88 -8.27 -8.79 -1.01
CA ARG A 88 -7.59 -9.87 -0.28
C ARG A 88 -8.48 -11.09 -0.04
N ALA A 89 -9.76 -10.89 0.29
CA ALA A 89 -10.76 -11.95 0.40
C ALA A 89 -10.88 -12.74 -0.92
N SER A 90 -10.85 -12.04 -2.06
CA SER A 90 -10.88 -12.68 -3.38
C SER A 90 -9.64 -13.53 -3.61
N ILE A 91 -8.44 -13.02 -3.29
CA ILE A 91 -7.19 -13.78 -3.40
C ILE A 91 -7.20 -15.00 -2.48
N PHE A 92 -7.63 -14.84 -1.24
CA PHE A 92 -7.76 -15.93 -0.29
C PHE A 92 -8.69 -17.03 -0.83
N THR A 93 -9.85 -16.66 -1.37
CA THR A 93 -10.83 -17.62 -1.92
C THR A 93 -10.27 -18.38 -3.13
N ILE A 94 -9.51 -17.72 -4.01
CA ILE A 94 -8.81 -18.37 -5.13
C ILE A 94 -7.85 -19.44 -4.62
N LYS A 95 -7.07 -19.12 -3.57
CA LYS A 95 -6.12 -20.07 -2.97
C LYS A 95 -6.80 -21.21 -2.22
N LEU A 96 -7.89 -20.94 -1.51
CA LEU A 96 -8.74 -21.96 -0.91
C LEU A 96 -9.24 -22.95 -1.98
N GLY A 97 -9.68 -22.43 -3.13
CA GLY A 97 -10.03 -23.26 -4.29
C GLY A 97 -8.87 -24.11 -4.79
N GLY A 98 -7.66 -23.55 -4.85
CA GLY A 98 -6.44 -24.29 -5.17
C GLY A 98 -6.18 -25.45 -4.20
N ASN A 99 -6.33 -25.21 -2.90
CA ASN A 99 -6.17 -26.24 -1.87
C ASN A 99 -7.21 -27.37 -2.02
N ASN A 100 -8.46 -27.02 -2.35
CA ASN A 100 -9.51 -27.99 -2.62
C ASN A 100 -9.20 -28.85 -3.86
N ILE A 101 -8.73 -28.22 -4.95
CA ILE A 101 -8.31 -28.92 -6.16
C ILE A 101 -7.15 -29.87 -5.87
N LYS A 102 -6.14 -29.44 -5.11
CA LYS A 102 -5.02 -30.28 -4.70
C LYS A 102 -5.49 -31.55 -4.00
N SER A 103 -6.35 -31.41 -2.98
CA SER A 103 -6.90 -32.54 -2.23
C SER A 103 -7.63 -33.55 -3.14
N ILE A 104 -8.44 -33.04 -4.08
CA ILE A 104 -9.14 -33.84 -5.09
C ILE A 104 -8.16 -34.58 -6.00
N LEU A 105 -7.15 -33.89 -6.54
CA LEU A 105 -6.16 -34.49 -7.44
C LEU A 105 -5.34 -35.57 -6.74
N GLU A 106 -4.94 -35.33 -5.49
CA GLU A 106 -4.23 -36.33 -4.70
C GLU A 106 -5.11 -37.55 -4.40
N LYS A 107 -6.41 -37.34 -4.12
CA LYS A 107 -7.38 -38.43 -3.93
C LYS A 107 -7.53 -39.27 -5.19
N ILE A 108 -7.74 -38.64 -6.36
CA ILE A 108 -7.78 -39.30 -7.67
C ILE A 108 -6.51 -40.13 -7.88
N PHE A 109 -5.34 -39.54 -7.59
CA PHE A 109 -4.05 -40.22 -7.74
C PHE A 109 -3.95 -41.46 -6.85
N ARG A 110 -4.31 -41.35 -5.55
CA ARG A 110 -4.30 -42.46 -4.60
C ARG A 110 -5.28 -43.58 -5.00
N GLU A 111 -6.50 -43.22 -5.40
CA GLU A 111 -7.49 -44.19 -5.86
C GLU A 111 -7.02 -44.95 -7.10
N ASN A 112 -6.39 -44.26 -8.06
CA ASN A 112 -5.84 -44.88 -9.25
C ASN A 112 -4.67 -45.84 -8.94
N LEU A 113 -3.80 -45.49 -7.99
CA LEU A 113 -2.73 -46.39 -7.52
C LEU A 113 -3.30 -47.65 -6.83
N SER A 114 -4.31 -47.50 -5.98
CA SER A 114 -4.92 -48.63 -5.26
C SER A 114 -5.63 -49.62 -6.19
N LYS A 115 -6.30 -49.12 -7.25
CA LYS A 115 -6.93 -49.94 -8.30
C LYS A 115 -5.89 -50.68 -9.15
N GLY A 116 -4.68 -50.13 -9.30
CA GLY A 116 -3.54 -50.78 -9.95
C GLY A 116 -2.82 -51.81 -9.07
N ALA A 117 -2.69 -51.54 -7.76
CA ALA A 117 -2.04 -52.42 -6.79
C ALA A 117 -2.79 -53.75 -6.58
N ALA A 118 -4.12 -53.75 -6.68
CA ALA A 118 -4.95 -54.96 -6.63
C ALA A 118 -4.69 -55.93 -7.82
N LYS A 119 -3.84 -55.57 -8.79
CA LYS A 119 -3.54 -56.38 -9.98
C LYS A 119 -2.10 -56.88 -10.11
N LYS A 120 -1.17 -56.64 -9.17
CA LYS A 120 0.18 -57.24 -9.28
C LYS A 120 0.94 -57.33 -7.96
N ASP A 121 1.05 -58.56 -7.46
CA ASP A 121 2.23 -59.02 -6.74
C ASP A 121 3.45 -58.89 -7.67
N THR A 122 4.43 -58.10 -7.26
CA THR A 122 5.89 -58.38 -7.29
C THR A 122 6.64 -57.08 -7.05
N ALA A 123 7.43 -57.07 -5.97
CA ALA A 123 8.32 -55.99 -5.62
C ALA A 123 9.31 -55.70 -6.74
N THR A 124 9.40 -54.44 -7.18
CA THR A 124 10.57 -53.90 -7.86
C THR A 124 10.84 -52.50 -7.34
N THR A 125 12.07 -52.31 -6.88
CA THR A 125 12.75 -51.08 -6.47
C THR A 125 12.21 -49.81 -7.14
N ILE A 126 11.74 -48.86 -6.34
CA ILE A 126 11.20 -47.57 -6.80
C ILE A 126 12.39 -46.67 -7.22
N GLY A 127 12.65 -46.61 -8.52
CA GLY A 127 13.38 -45.50 -9.16
C GLY A 127 12.49 -44.26 -9.34
N PRO A 128 13.04 -43.11 -9.80
CA PRO A 128 12.34 -41.83 -9.79
C PRO A 128 11.01 -41.90 -10.55
N ILE A 129 9.99 -41.34 -9.90
CA ILE A 129 8.57 -41.36 -10.25
C ILE A 129 8.37 -41.00 -11.73
N ARG A 130 7.91 -41.97 -12.54
CA ARG A 130 7.43 -41.71 -13.91
C ARG A 130 6.01 -41.14 -13.84
N GLY A 131 5.78 -40.02 -14.52
CA GLY A 131 4.44 -39.43 -14.67
C GLY A 131 3.48 -40.32 -15.48
N PRO A 132 2.17 -39.95 -15.54
CA PRO A 132 1.14 -40.76 -16.19
C PRO A 132 1.38 -40.91 -17.71
N VAL A 133 1.13 -42.11 -18.24
CA VAL A 133 1.26 -42.46 -19.66
C VAL A 133 -0.13 -42.74 -20.24
N LEU A 134 -0.43 -42.22 -21.44
CA LEU A 134 -1.63 -42.59 -22.19
C LEU A 134 -1.30 -43.73 -23.17
N MET A 135 -2.20 -44.71 -23.24
CA MET A 135 -2.11 -45.85 -24.15
C MET A 135 -3.14 -45.69 -25.27
N ARG A 136 -2.69 -45.72 -26.54
CA ARG A 136 -3.56 -45.86 -27.71
C ARG A 136 -3.04 -47.02 -28.55
N ASP A 137 -3.92 -47.97 -28.89
CA ASP A 137 -3.61 -49.16 -29.70
C ASP A 137 -2.41 -49.99 -29.17
N GLY A 138 -2.30 -50.10 -27.85
CA GLY A 138 -1.25 -50.90 -27.20
C GLY A 138 0.16 -50.30 -27.28
N LYS A 139 0.32 -49.07 -27.78
CA LYS A 139 1.59 -48.33 -27.77
C LYS A 139 1.54 -47.18 -26.76
N GLU A 140 2.62 -47.03 -25.99
CA GLU A 140 2.83 -45.88 -25.11
C GLU A 140 3.01 -44.62 -25.97
N ILE A 141 2.17 -43.63 -25.77
CA ILE A 141 2.34 -42.30 -26.35
C ILE A 141 2.87 -41.39 -25.24
N PRO A 142 4.11 -40.87 -25.36
CA PRO A 142 4.59 -39.81 -24.48
C PRO A 142 3.70 -38.57 -24.70
N ILE A 143 2.99 -38.15 -23.66
CA ILE A 143 2.20 -36.91 -23.69
C ILE A 143 3.18 -35.72 -23.69
N GLY A 144 3.40 -35.06 -24.82
CA GLY A 144 3.71 -33.62 -24.92
C GLY A 144 4.83 -32.98 -24.07
N TRP A 145 5.72 -33.75 -23.43
CA TRP A 145 6.73 -33.21 -22.50
C TRP A 145 7.66 -32.18 -23.15
N GLU A 146 8.01 -32.34 -24.44
CA GLU A 146 8.81 -31.36 -25.18
C GLU A 146 8.07 -30.02 -25.40
N GLU A 147 6.78 -30.07 -25.74
CA GLU A 147 5.98 -28.88 -26.04
C GLU A 147 5.62 -28.12 -24.76
N GLU A 148 5.30 -28.84 -23.68
CA GLU A 148 5.04 -28.26 -22.36
C GLU A 148 6.32 -27.64 -21.77
N LYS A 149 7.48 -28.32 -21.86
CA LYS A 149 8.77 -27.75 -21.43
C LYS A 149 9.12 -26.50 -22.23
N LYS A 150 8.86 -26.51 -23.54
CA LYS A 150 9.12 -25.35 -24.41
C LYS A 150 8.25 -24.16 -24.02
N LEU A 151 6.96 -24.37 -23.81
CA LEU A 151 6.05 -23.34 -23.30
C LEU A 151 6.48 -22.82 -21.92
N LEU A 152 6.92 -23.71 -21.03
CA LEU A 152 7.37 -23.34 -19.69
C LEU A 152 8.68 -22.52 -19.72
N ILE A 153 9.58 -22.80 -20.66
CA ILE A 153 10.81 -22.04 -20.86
C ILE A 153 10.47 -20.67 -21.44
N GLU A 154 9.63 -20.59 -22.47
CA GLU A 154 9.18 -19.32 -23.06
C GLU A 154 8.48 -18.42 -22.02
N LEU A 155 7.62 -19.00 -21.17
CA LEU A 155 6.98 -18.29 -20.06
C LEU A 155 7.99 -17.78 -19.02
N LYS A 156 9.05 -18.55 -18.73
CA LYS A 156 10.10 -18.13 -17.81
C LYS A 156 10.94 -16.99 -18.39
N ASP A 157 11.28 -17.05 -19.67
CA ASP A 157 12.07 -16.02 -20.34
C ASP A 157 11.31 -14.68 -20.40
N VAL A 158 10.00 -14.72 -20.72
CA VAL A 158 9.13 -13.54 -20.64
C VAL A 158 9.11 -12.96 -19.22
N ARG A 159 8.96 -13.83 -18.20
CA ARG A 159 8.94 -13.38 -16.81
C ARG A 159 10.27 -12.79 -16.35
N ILE A 160 11.40 -13.32 -16.81
CA ILE A 160 12.73 -12.78 -16.54
C ILE A 160 12.84 -11.38 -17.13
N HIS A 161 12.44 -11.19 -18.39
CA HIS A 161 12.48 -9.90 -19.05
C HIS A 161 11.61 -8.84 -18.33
N GLU A 162 10.39 -9.19 -17.93
CA GLU A 162 9.52 -8.29 -17.14
C GLU A 162 10.17 -7.88 -15.81
N LEU A 163 10.80 -8.82 -15.10
CA LEU A 163 11.48 -8.54 -13.83
C LEU A 163 12.70 -7.65 -14.03
N GLU A 164 13.43 -7.80 -15.12
CA GLU A 164 14.56 -6.94 -15.46
C GLU A 164 14.11 -5.49 -15.71
N GLU A 165 13.00 -5.29 -16.44
CA GLU A 165 12.40 -3.96 -16.65
C GLU A 165 11.92 -3.32 -15.35
N GLU A 166 11.25 -4.08 -14.48
CA GLU A 166 10.75 -3.61 -13.19
C GLU A 166 11.90 -3.20 -12.26
N VAL A 167 12.97 -4.01 -12.20
CA VAL A 167 14.19 -3.68 -11.46
C VAL A 167 14.81 -2.39 -11.97
N GLU A 168 14.85 -2.18 -13.29
CA GLU A 168 15.43 -0.98 -13.89
C GLU A 168 14.58 0.28 -13.64
N LEU A 169 13.25 0.13 -13.62
CA LEU A 169 12.34 1.19 -13.21
C LEU A 169 12.54 1.56 -11.72
N PHE A 170 12.65 0.56 -10.86
CA PHE A 170 12.83 0.75 -9.42
C PHE A 170 14.17 1.41 -9.08
N LYS A 171 15.24 1.07 -9.82
CA LYS A 171 16.53 1.78 -9.73
C LYS A 171 16.38 3.25 -10.08
N ARG A 172 15.70 3.59 -11.18
CA ARG A 172 15.46 4.98 -11.58
C ARG A 172 14.67 5.76 -10.53
N TYR A 173 13.60 5.17 -10.00
CA TYR A 173 12.81 5.78 -8.93
C TYR A 173 13.66 6.04 -7.68
N ASN A 174 14.45 5.05 -7.25
CA ASN A 174 15.32 5.18 -6.09
C ASN A 174 16.40 6.25 -6.29
N ASN A 175 16.96 6.37 -7.50
CA ASN A 175 17.95 7.42 -7.79
C ASN A 175 17.32 8.81 -7.71
N ASN A 176 16.13 9.00 -8.29
CA ASN A 176 15.40 10.27 -8.19
C ASN A 176 15.05 10.61 -6.72
N ALA A 177 14.58 9.63 -5.96
CA ALA A 177 14.30 9.82 -4.54
C ALA A 177 15.56 10.21 -3.76
N LYS A 178 16.72 9.59 -4.05
CA LYS A 178 18.01 9.97 -3.44
C LYS A 178 18.41 11.40 -3.77
N GLU A 179 18.31 11.82 -5.03
CA GLU A 179 18.60 13.20 -5.45
C GLU A 179 17.69 14.21 -4.74
N LYS A 180 16.40 13.90 -4.63
CA LYS A 180 15.43 14.76 -3.94
C LYS A 180 15.70 14.86 -2.44
N ILE A 181 16.06 13.75 -1.80
CA ILE A 181 16.49 13.74 -0.39
C ILE A 181 17.74 14.62 -0.20
N GLU A 182 18.70 14.55 -1.13
CA GLU A 182 19.92 15.37 -1.05
C GLU A 182 19.62 16.86 -1.20
N SER A 183 18.72 17.24 -2.12
CA SER A 183 18.27 18.63 -2.28
C SER A 183 17.59 19.15 -1.01
N LEU A 184 16.65 18.39 -0.46
CA LEU A 184 15.93 18.78 0.77
C LEU A 184 16.86 18.90 1.97
N LYS A 185 17.89 18.04 2.09
CA LYS A 185 18.90 18.18 3.13
C LYS A 185 19.68 19.49 3.03
N LYS A 186 20.00 19.94 1.81
CA LYS A 186 20.66 21.25 1.58
C LYS A 186 19.74 22.40 1.98
N GLU A 187 18.47 22.33 1.62
CA GLU A 187 17.47 23.35 1.99
C GLU A 187 17.25 23.44 3.52
N ILE A 188 17.13 22.30 4.20
CA ILE A 188 17.01 22.23 5.67
C ILE A 188 18.21 22.90 6.33
N LYS A 189 19.43 22.59 5.90
CA LYS A 189 20.65 23.20 6.45
C LYS A 189 20.65 24.73 6.31
N ILE A 190 20.25 25.25 5.14
CA ILE A 190 20.15 26.70 4.91
C ILE A 190 19.07 27.33 5.81
N ALA A 191 17.94 26.65 5.98
CA ALA A 191 16.86 27.13 6.85
C ALA A 191 17.29 27.17 8.33
N GLU A 192 18.01 26.14 8.81
CA GLU A 192 18.56 26.07 10.16
C GLU A 192 19.53 27.22 10.43
N GLU A 193 20.46 27.51 9.50
CA GLU A 193 21.39 28.63 9.62
C GLU A 193 20.67 29.99 9.70
N ARG A 194 19.58 30.17 8.92
CA ARG A 194 18.74 31.37 8.97
C ARG A 194 18.00 31.52 10.30
N ILE A 195 17.47 30.43 10.85
CA ILE A 195 16.80 30.43 12.15
C ILE A 195 17.78 30.88 13.23
N ILE A 196 18.99 30.31 13.28
CA ILE A 196 20.02 30.68 14.25
C ILE A 196 20.38 32.18 14.16
N LEU A 197 20.53 32.71 12.95
CA LEU A 197 20.79 34.14 12.73
C LEU A 197 19.65 35.03 13.25
N LEU A 198 18.40 34.66 12.96
CA LEU A 198 17.22 35.41 13.41
C LEU A 198 17.05 35.35 14.93
N GLU A 199 17.25 34.19 15.55
CA GLU A 199 17.20 34.02 17.01
C GLU A 199 18.25 34.88 17.72
N ASN A 200 19.47 34.92 17.18
CA ASN A 200 20.54 35.77 17.72
C ASN A 200 20.20 37.26 17.59
N ASN A 201 19.63 37.68 16.46
CA ASN A 201 19.20 39.07 16.26
C ASN A 201 18.04 39.44 17.20
N ALA A 202 17.06 38.56 17.37
CA ALA A 202 15.94 38.77 18.30
C ALA A 202 16.42 38.89 19.75
N ARG A 203 17.42 38.09 20.15
CA ARG A 203 18.05 38.16 21.47
C ARG A 203 18.73 39.51 21.71
N LYS A 204 19.54 39.99 20.75
CA LYS A 204 20.20 41.31 20.82
C LYS A 204 19.18 42.45 20.89
N PHE A 205 18.10 42.36 20.11
CA PHE A 205 17.03 43.36 20.14
C PHE A 205 16.36 43.41 21.53
N SER A 206 16.00 42.26 22.10
CA SER A 206 15.44 42.18 23.46
C SER A 206 16.36 42.73 24.53
N GLU A 207 17.68 42.46 24.45
CA GLU A 207 18.67 43.03 25.36
C GLU A 207 18.75 44.55 25.24
N SER A 208 18.72 45.08 24.02
CA SER A 208 18.73 46.53 23.79
C SER A 208 17.46 47.21 24.31
N GLU A 209 16.28 46.62 24.15
CA GLU A 209 15.03 47.13 24.74
C GLU A 209 15.07 47.14 26.27
N LYS A 210 15.58 46.07 26.90
CA LYS A 210 15.77 46.02 28.36
C LYS A 210 16.71 47.11 28.85
N LYS A 211 17.78 47.38 28.10
CA LYS A 211 18.74 48.45 28.43
C LYS A 211 18.09 49.84 28.36
N ILE A 212 17.39 50.14 27.26
CA ILE A 212 16.69 51.42 27.07
C ILE A 212 15.63 51.65 28.16
N THR A 213 14.83 50.63 28.47
CA THR A 213 13.79 50.74 29.52
C THR A 213 14.40 50.96 30.91
N SER A 214 15.55 50.36 31.22
CA SER A 214 16.28 50.60 32.47
C SER A 214 16.91 52.01 32.55
N GLU A 215 17.39 52.56 31.43
CA GLU A 215 17.96 53.92 31.36
C GLU A 215 16.88 55.00 31.48
N ILE A 216 15.69 54.78 30.93
CA ILE A 216 14.55 55.72 31.07
C ILE A 216 13.98 55.69 32.50
N ALA A 217 13.93 54.50 33.13
CA ALA A 217 13.48 54.35 34.51
C ALA A 217 14.44 55.02 35.53
N THR A 218 15.72 55.15 35.20
CA THR A 218 16.73 55.79 36.05
C THR A 218 16.89 57.29 35.78
N SER A 219 16.72 57.76 34.54
CA SER A 219 16.81 59.20 34.21
C SER A 219 15.57 60.02 34.58
N SER A 220 14.41 59.39 34.74
CA SER A 220 13.16 60.07 35.16
C SER A 220 13.08 60.42 36.65
N LYS A 221 14.08 60.02 37.47
CA LYS A 221 14.05 60.22 38.94
C LYS A 221 14.68 61.52 39.46
N GLN A 222 15.05 62.46 38.60
CA GLN A 222 15.52 63.80 39.03
C GLN A 222 14.76 64.93 38.36
N LYS A 223 13.69 65.41 38.99
CA LYS A 223 13.23 66.81 38.87
C LYS A 223 12.80 67.37 40.23
N SER A 224 13.75 68.10 40.82
CA SER A 224 13.61 69.38 41.55
C SER A 224 12.22 69.77 42.05
N LYS A 225 12.08 69.92 43.37
CA LYS A 225 11.06 70.75 44.01
C LYS A 225 11.37 72.23 43.72
N THR A 226 10.55 72.89 42.91
CA THR A 226 10.48 74.35 42.86
C THR A 226 9.08 74.83 43.24
N LYS A 227 9.05 75.71 44.25
CA LYS A 227 7.85 76.42 44.71
C LYS A 227 7.27 77.25 43.57
N SER A 228 6.00 77.04 43.30
CA SER A 228 5.16 77.91 42.47
C SER A 228 4.99 79.26 43.17
N HIS A 229 5.41 80.35 42.53
CA HIS A 229 4.95 81.69 42.83
C HIS A 229 4.18 82.19 41.61
N ASP A 230 2.89 82.42 41.85
CA ASP A 230 1.92 82.94 40.90
C ASP A 230 2.25 84.40 40.56
N GLN A 231 2.44 84.74 39.28
CA GLN A 231 2.39 86.12 38.83
C GLN A 231 1.89 86.23 37.38
N HIS A 232 0.71 86.80 37.31
CA HIS A 232 -0.07 87.21 36.15
C HIS A 232 0.69 88.26 35.30
N GLN A 233 0.75 88.09 33.97
CA GLN A 233 0.71 89.24 33.05
C GLN A 233 0.37 88.86 31.59
N LYS A 234 -0.37 89.79 30.95
CA LYS A 234 -1.17 89.65 29.72
C LYS A 234 -0.41 89.97 28.43
N SER A 235 -1.01 89.46 27.33
CA SER A 235 -1.02 89.96 25.92
C SER A 235 0.23 89.66 25.08
N LYS A 236 0.17 89.23 23.81
CA LYS A 236 -0.55 89.76 22.62
C LYS A 236 -0.69 88.72 21.48
N LYS A 237 -1.66 89.01 20.57
CA LYS A 237 -1.89 88.59 19.16
C LYS A 237 -0.68 87.93 18.44
N LYS A 238 -0.80 86.96 17.51
CA LYS A 238 -1.62 86.93 16.28
C LYS A 238 -1.48 85.54 15.58
N LYS A 239 -2.57 85.05 14.95
CA LYS A 239 -2.79 84.19 13.73
C LYS A 239 -1.60 83.39 13.16
N SER A 240 -1.69 82.17 12.62
CA SER A 240 -2.69 81.39 11.84
C SER A 240 -2.23 79.90 11.91
N SER A 241 -2.81 78.84 11.36
CA SER A 241 -3.84 78.58 10.33
C SER A 241 -4.29 77.13 10.57
N THR A 242 -5.59 76.88 10.62
CA THR A 242 -6.14 75.53 10.64
C THR A 242 -6.62 75.21 9.23
N GLN A 243 -6.09 74.14 8.63
CA GLN A 243 -6.81 73.41 7.59
C GLN A 243 -6.94 71.95 8.01
N GLU A 244 -8.19 71.54 8.01
CA GLU A 244 -8.73 70.24 8.36
C GLU A 244 -8.46 69.17 7.29
N ILE A 245 -8.21 67.96 7.80
CA ILE A 245 -8.72 66.65 7.36
C ILE A 245 -8.42 66.21 5.92
N ASN A 246 -7.81 65.02 5.80
CA ASN A 246 -8.37 64.00 4.91
C ASN A 246 -8.13 62.58 5.46
N LYS A 247 -9.22 61.97 5.95
CA LYS A 247 -9.33 60.53 6.19
C LYS A 247 -9.48 59.82 4.84
N GLY A 248 -8.40 59.28 4.31
CA GLY A 248 -8.39 58.37 3.17
C GLY A 248 -8.69 56.93 3.61
N LYS A 249 -9.77 56.36 3.05
CA LYS A 249 -10.27 55.01 3.29
C LYS A 249 -9.28 53.94 2.81
N ILE A 250 -9.17 52.86 3.59
CA ILE A 250 -8.47 51.62 3.23
C ILE A 250 -9.25 50.92 2.11
N TYR A 251 -8.62 50.72 0.95
CA TYR A 251 -9.09 49.76 -0.05
C TYR A 251 -8.43 48.39 0.20
N ARG A 252 -9.25 47.37 0.42
CA ARG A 252 -8.88 45.95 0.32
C ARG A 252 -8.61 45.64 -1.14
N ASN A 253 -7.39 45.22 -1.49
CA ASN A 253 -7.15 44.50 -2.73
C ASN A 253 -7.34 43.01 -2.49
N SER A 254 -8.47 42.49 -2.97
CA SER A 254 -8.67 41.10 -3.35
C SER A 254 -7.94 40.86 -4.68
N GLY A 255 -6.85 40.09 -4.63
CA GLY A 255 -6.14 39.59 -5.81
C GLY A 255 -6.37 38.09 -5.96
N SER A 256 -7.20 37.73 -6.94
CA SER A 256 -7.54 36.37 -7.36
C SER A 256 -6.31 35.60 -7.85
N ASN A 257 -6.10 34.39 -7.31
CA ASN A 257 -5.26 33.39 -7.96
C ASN A 257 -6.12 32.57 -8.92
N ASN A 258 -5.87 32.74 -10.21
CA ASN A 258 -6.32 31.82 -11.26
C ASN A 258 -5.43 30.57 -11.22
N PHE A 259 -6.07 29.42 -11.12
CA PHE A 259 -5.51 28.12 -11.46
C PHE A 259 -5.19 28.07 -12.95
N ARG A 260 -4.05 27.48 -13.28
CA ARG A 260 -3.75 26.91 -14.59
C ARG A 260 -3.16 25.53 -14.37
#